data_AF-A0A4Z1ASZ2-F1
#
_entry.id   AF-A0A4Z1ASZ2-F1
#
_cell.length_a   1.000
_cell.length_b   1.000
_cell.length_c   1.000
_cell.angle_alpha   90.00
_cell.angle_beta   90.00
_cell.angle_gamma   90.00
#
_symmetry.space_group_name_H-M   'P 1'
#
loop_
_entity.id
_entity.type
_entity.pdbx_description
1 polymer ?
#
loop_
_entity_poly.entity_id
_entity_poly.type
_entity_poly.pdbx_seq_one_letter_code
_entity_poly.pdbx_strand_id
1 'polypeptide(L)'
;MVRYGYHFLSALLISVLLLLIMFIMDVLVQSTHLTLLLINIDFLADPSKTPLILELLIHVFIGFIIYIIFLAIYHISKPLYRISYFLLLIVFAVLYPLLIVMAQRSFFHFSWGEYGLWMIAHLIFTVLMACAIPYFSKKSF
;
A
#
# COMPACT_ATOMS: atom_id res chain seq x y z
N MET A 1 14.60 -11.49 19.27
CA MET A 1 14.27 -12.01 17.93
C MET A 1 12.76 -11.97 17.64
N VAL A 2 11.90 -12.42 18.55
CA VAL A 2 10.43 -12.48 18.35
C VAL A 2 9.81 -11.15 17.92
N ARG A 3 10.21 -10.02 18.52
CA ARG A 3 9.69 -8.68 18.16
C ARG A 3 10.07 -8.23 16.75
N TYR A 4 11.30 -8.47 16.32
CA TYR A 4 11.74 -8.12 14.96
C TYR A 4 11.08 -9.03 13.92
N GLY A 5 10.98 -10.33 14.21
CA GLY A 5 10.23 -11.27 13.37
C GLY A 5 8.76 -10.89 13.22
N TYR A 6 8.12 -10.42 14.30
CA TYR A 6 6.74 -9.92 14.25
C TYR A 6 6.59 -8.70 13.32
N HIS A 7 7.44 -7.68 13.45
CA HIS A 7 7.35 -6.49 12.59
C HIS A 7 7.64 -6.82 11.13
N PHE A 8 8.62 -7.69 10.88
CA PHE A 8 8.93 -8.19 9.54
C PHE A 8 7.73 -8.91 8.92
N LEU A 9 7.14 -9.87 9.66
CA LEU A 9 5.99 -10.62 9.18
C LEU A 9 4.75 -9.73 9.03
N SER A 10 4.52 -8.79 9.95
CA SER A 10 3.41 -7.83 9.86
C SER A 10 3.54 -6.95 8.63
N ALA A 11 4.73 -6.44 8.34
CA ALA A 11 4.99 -5.61 7.17
C ALA A 11 4.69 -6.37 5.88
N LEU A 12 5.15 -7.63 5.78
CA LEU A 12 4.87 -8.48 4.63
C LEU A 12 3.37 -8.80 4.50
N LEU A 13 2.75 -9.29 5.56
CA LEU A 13 1.34 -9.69 5.55
C LEU A 13 0.41 -8.52 5.22
N ILE A 14 0.63 -7.35 5.82
CA ILE A 14 -0.20 -6.16 5.57
C ILE A 14 -0.03 -5.67 4.13
N SER A 15 1.19 -5.73 3.57
CA SER A 15 1.44 -5.34 2.17
C SER A 15 0.79 -6.30 1.18
N VAL A 16 0.90 -7.62 1.42
CA VAL A 16 0.22 -8.63 0.59
C VAL A 16 -1.30 -8.53 0.74
N LEU A 17 -1.80 -8.23 1.93
CA LEU A 17 -3.23 -8.10 2.17
C LEU A 17 -3.84 -6.90 1.43
N LEU A 18 -3.12 -5.77 1.33
CA LEU A 18 -3.57 -4.64 0.51
C LEU A 18 -3.79 -5.07 -0.94
N LEU A 19 -2.83 -5.78 -1.54
CA LEU A 19 -2.97 -6.32 -2.88
C LEU A 19 -4.15 -7.29 -2.98
N LEU A 20 -4.31 -8.19 -2.01
CA LEU A 20 -5.41 -9.15 -2.00
C LEU A 20 -6.78 -8.44 -1.94
N ILE A 21 -6.90 -7.38 -1.14
CA ILE A 21 -8.13 -6.57 -1.08
C ILE A 21 -8.43 -5.95 -2.44
N MET A 22 -7.42 -5.38 -3.10
CA MET A 22 -7.57 -4.77 -4.43
C MET A 22 -7.97 -5.81 -5.48
N PHE A 23 -7.38 -7.01 -5.42
CA PHE A 23 -7.74 -8.13 -6.29
C PHE A 23 -9.18 -8.59 -6.08
N ILE A 24 -9.61 -8.71 -4.82
CA ILE A 24 -11.00 -9.05 -4.49
C ILE A 24 -11.96 -7.98 -5.03
N MET A 25 -11.61 -6.69 -4.89
CA MET A 25 -12.41 -5.60 -5.44
C MET A 25 -12.53 -5.70 -6.96
N ASP A 26 -11.45 -6.00 -7.69
CA ASP A 26 -11.48 -6.21 -9.14
C ASP A 26 -12.36 -7.41 -9.54
N VAL A 27 -12.32 -8.50 -8.78
CA VAL A 27 -13.17 -9.67 -9.05
C VAL A 27 -14.65 -9.36 -8.80
N LEU A 28 -14.97 -8.60 -7.75
CA LEU A 28 -16.34 -8.24 -7.38
C LEU A 28 -16.94 -7.17 -8.29
N VAL A 29 -16.13 -6.18 -8.66
CA VAL A 29 -16.51 -5.03 -9.49
C VAL A 29 -15.79 -5.19 -10.83
N GLN A 30 -16.14 -6.23 -11.58
CA GLN A 30 -15.51 -6.74 -12.82
C GLN A 30 -15.06 -5.71 -13.88
N SER A 31 -15.46 -4.44 -13.74
CA SER A 31 -15.03 -3.30 -14.54
C SER A 31 -13.77 -2.59 -14.02
N THR A 32 -13.19 -2.98 -12.88
CA THR A 32 -12.06 -2.25 -12.28
C THR A 32 -10.71 -2.89 -12.58
N HIS A 33 -9.67 -2.06 -12.60
CA HIS A 33 -8.28 -2.47 -12.82
C HIS A 33 -7.35 -2.02 -11.68
N LEU A 34 -7.87 -2.02 -10.45
CA LEU A 34 -7.21 -1.47 -9.27
C LEU A 34 -5.92 -2.20 -8.92
N THR A 35 -5.90 -3.53 -9.05
CA THR A 35 -4.72 -4.36 -8.78
C THR A 35 -3.59 -4.04 -9.75
N LEU A 36 -3.93 -3.92 -11.03
CA LEU A 36 -2.95 -3.56 -12.07
C LEU A 36 -2.47 -2.12 -11.89
N LEU A 37 -3.35 -1.19 -11.52
CA LEU A 37 -2.97 0.19 -11.23
C LEU A 37 -2.04 0.28 -10.02
N LEU A 38 -2.30 -0.50 -8.97
CA LEU A 38 -1.53 -0.51 -7.73
C LEU A 38 -0.06 -0.90 -7.95
N ILE A 39 0.17 -1.84 -8.87
CA ILE A 39 1.51 -2.36 -9.18
C ILE A 39 2.12 -1.72 -10.43
N ASN A 40 1.40 -0.80 -11.09
CA ASN A 40 1.78 -0.26 -12.39
C ASN A 40 3.11 0.50 -12.32
N ILE A 41 4.05 0.12 -13.18
CA ILE A 41 5.33 0.81 -13.39
C ILE A 41 5.62 1.06 -14.87
N ASP A 42 4.58 1.06 -15.71
CA ASP A 42 4.70 1.25 -17.16
C ASP A 42 5.30 2.62 -17.55
N PHE A 43 5.20 3.62 -16.69
CA PHE A 43 5.86 4.92 -16.84
C PHE A 43 7.38 4.86 -16.67
N LEU A 44 7.91 3.79 -16.08
CA LEU A 44 9.34 3.60 -15.82
C LEU A 44 9.95 2.48 -16.69
N ALA A 45 9.19 1.41 -16.96
CA ALA A 45 9.67 0.23 -17.66
C ALA A 45 8.66 -0.29 -18.68
N ASP A 46 9.17 -0.83 -19.79
CA ASP A 46 8.35 -1.42 -20.85
C ASP A 46 7.53 -2.59 -20.29
N PRO A 47 6.19 -2.53 -20.33
CA PRO A 47 5.32 -3.56 -19.76
C PRO A 47 5.44 -4.91 -20.48
N SER A 48 5.90 -4.93 -21.75
CA SER A 48 6.12 -6.16 -22.49
C SER A 48 7.37 -6.92 -22.03
N LYS A 49 8.28 -6.24 -21.32
CA LYS A 49 9.56 -6.77 -20.84
C LYS A 49 9.63 -6.90 -19.32
N THR A 50 8.61 -6.40 -18.63
CA THR A 50 8.53 -6.39 -17.17
C THR A 50 7.59 -7.49 -16.72
N PRO A 51 8.09 -8.57 -16.07
CA PRO A 51 7.22 -9.63 -15.63
C PRO A 51 6.36 -9.17 -14.45
N LEU A 52 5.09 -9.57 -14.43
CA LEU A 52 4.13 -9.23 -13.36
C LEU A 52 4.66 -9.53 -11.94
N ILE A 53 5.44 -10.60 -11.79
CA ILE A 53 6.06 -10.98 -10.51
C ILE A 53 6.99 -9.88 -9.98
N LEU A 54 7.68 -9.15 -10.87
CA LEU A 54 8.59 -8.07 -10.48
C LEU A 54 7.79 -6.85 -9.99
N GLU A 55 6.72 -6.47 -10.71
CA GLU A 55 5.81 -5.40 -10.30
C GLU A 55 5.23 -5.68 -8.91
N LEU A 56 4.81 -6.93 -8.69
CA LEU A 56 4.33 -7.42 -7.41
C LEU A 56 5.39 -7.31 -6.30
N LEU A 57 6.62 -7.76 -6.58
CA LEU A 57 7.72 -7.68 -5.61
C LEU A 57 8.05 -6.23 -5.24
N ILE A 58 8.04 -5.33 -6.22
CA ILE A 58 8.24 -3.89 -5.98
C ILE A 58 7.13 -3.33 -5.08
N HIS A 59 5.86 -3.68 -5.35
CA HIS A 59 4.75 -3.24 -4.52
C HIS A 59 4.90 -3.70 -3.05
N VAL A 60 5.14 -5.00 -2.85
CA VAL A 60 5.35 -5.56 -1.50
C VAL A 60 6.55 -4.91 -0.82
N PHE A 61 7.62 -4.64 -1.57
CA PHE A 61 8.81 -3.97 -1.05
C PHE A 61 8.53 -2.52 -0.63
N ILE A 62 7.77 -1.75 -1.40
CA ILE A 62 7.35 -0.39 -1.03
C ILE A 62 6.48 -0.42 0.23
N GLY A 63 5.49 -1.32 0.30
CA GLY A 63 4.65 -1.47 1.49
C GLY A 63 5.47 -1.83 2.75
N PHE A 64 6.48 -2.69 2.58
CA PHE A 64 7.44 -3.03 3.63
C PHE A 64 8.23 -1.80 4.09
N ILE A 65 8.77 -1.00 3.17
CA ILE A 65 9.51 0.23 3.49
C ILE A 65 8.63 1.21 4.27
N ILE A 66 7.39 1.43 3.81
CA ILE A 66 6.43 2.32 4.49
C ILE A 66 6.22 1.85 5.94
N TYR A 67 6.02 0.55 6.17
CA TYR A 67 5.88 0.00 7.51
C TYR A 67 7.10 0.30 8.39
N ILE A 68 8.31 0.05 7.88
CA ILE A 68 9.55 0.26 8.64
C ILE A 68 9.77 1.74 8.96
N ILE A 69 9.47 2.65 8.02
CA ILE A 69 9.51 4.10 8.26
C ILE A 69 8.55 4.47 9.40
N PHE A 70 7.31 3.97 9.37
CA PHE A 70 6.34 4.24 10.43
C PHE A 70 6.75 3.65 11.79
N LEU A 71 7.37 2.47 11.80
CA LEU A 71 7.95 1.89 13.02
C LEU A 71 9.08 2.76 13.59
N ALA A 72 9.96 3.29 12.73
CA ALA A 72 11.01 4.21 13.15
C ALA A 72 10.42 5.51 13.72
N ILE A 73 9.45 6.11 13.03
CA ILE A 73 8.75 7.32 13.49
C ILE A 73 8.05 7.04 14.84
N TYR A 74 7.42 5.88 15.00
CA TYR A 74 6.80 5.47 16.27
C TYR A 74 7.80 5.47 17.42
N HIS A 75 9.04 5.06 17.16
CA HIS A 75 10.11 5.07 18.18
C HIS A 75 10.65 6.46 18.48
N ILE A 76 10.64 7.37 17.51
CA ILE A 76 11.14 8.73 17.67
C ILE A 76 10.11 9.64 18.36
N SER A 77 8.86 9.67 17.86
CA SER A 77 7.86 10.64 18.32
C SER A 77 6.42 10.14 18.11
N LYS A 78 5.66 9.98 19.20
CA LYS A 78 4.24 9.58 19.12
C LYS A 78 3.35 10.63 18.44
N PRO A 79 3.52 11.95 18.68
CA PRO A 79 2.79 12.96 17.92
C PRO A 79 3.09 12.87 16.42
N LEU A 80 4.36 12.76 16.04
CA LEU A 80 4.76 12.66 14.63
C LEU A 80 4.16 11.41 13.98
N TYR A 81 4.21 10.26 14.67
CA TYR A 81 3.60 9.01 14.21
C TYR A 81 2.10 9.14 13.88
N ARG A 82 1.34 9.89 14.69
CA ARG A 82 -0.09 10.12 14.44
C ARG A 82 -0.29 11.02 13.21
N ILE A 83 0.49 12.09 13.08
CA ILE A 83 0.42 13.02 11.94
C ILE A 83 0.82 12.30 10.64
N SER A 84 1.81 11.41 10.69
CA SER A 84 2.27 10.65 9.52
C SER A 84 1.16 9.83 8.86
N TYR A 85 0.20 9.29 9.61
CA TYR A 85 -0.94 8.57 9.01
C TYR A 85 -1.85 9.49 8.20
N PHE A 86 -2.09 10.70 8.69
CA PHE A 86 -2.87 11.69 7.94
C PHE A 86 -2.15 12.07 6.64
N LEU A 87 -0.84 12.31 6.70
CA LEU A 87 -0.03 12.57 5.51
C LEU A 87 -0.03 11.39 4.53
N LEU A 88 0.03 10.15 5.04
CA LEU A 88 -0.01 8.95 4.21
C LEU A 88 -1.34 8.80 3.47
N LEU A 89 -2.47 9.13 4.12
CA LEU A 89 -3.77 9.15 3.44
C LEU A 89 -3.83 10.22 2.34
N ILE A 90 -3.25 11.40 2.56
CA ILE A 90 -3.13 12.43 1.50
C ILE A 90 -2.30 11.88 0.34
N VAL A 91 -1.18 11.21 0.61
CA VAL A 91 -0.36 10.58 -0.42
C VAL A 91 -1.19 9.59 -1.23
N PHE A 92 -1.94 8.69 -0.59
CA PHE A 92 -2.79 7.73 -1.30
C PHE A 92 -3.91 8.40 -2.12
N ALA A 93 -4.50 9.48 -1.60
CA ALA A 93 -5.51 10.26 -2.31
C ALA A 93 -4.96 10.92 -3.58
N VAL A 94 -3.74 11.45 -3.54
CA VAL A 94 -3.08 12.06 -4.69
C VAL A 94 -2.50 11.01 -5.64
N LEU A 95 -2.07 9.86 -5.11
CA LEU A 95 -1.39 8.83 -5.89
C LEU A 95 -2.30 8.20 -6.95
N TYR A 96 -3.59 7.96 -6.66
CA TYR A 96 -4.52 7.41 -7.65
C TYR A 96 -4.63 8.25 -8.93
N PRO A 97 -5.01 9.55 -8.89
CA PRO A 97 -5.09 10.35 -10.10
C PRO A 97 -3.71 10.53 -10.75
N LEU A 98 -2.63 10.59 -9.96
CA LEU A 98 -1.28 10.71 -10.50
C LEU A 98 -0.87 9.47 -11.30
N LEU A 99 -1.11 8.26 -10.77
CA LEU A 99 -0.80 7.01 -11.47
C LEU A 99 -1.59 6.89 -12.78
N ILE A 100 -2.83 7.35 -12.82
CA ILE A 100 -3.64 7.36 -14.05
C ILE A 100 -3.06 8.34 -15.07
N VAL A 101 -2.67 9.54 -14.66
CA VAL A 101 -2.04 10.53 -15.57
C VAL A 101 -0.71 10.03 -16.12
N MET A 102 0.06 9.30 -15.31
CA MET A 102 1.36 8.76 -15.69
C MET A 102 1.26 7.46 -16.50
N ALA A 103 0.14 6.73 -16.40
CA ALA A 103 -0.02 5.45 -17.05
C ALA A 103 0.08 5.56 -18.57
N GLN A 104 0.82 4.64 -19.19
CA GLN A 104 0.97 4.57 -20.64
C GLN A 104 -0.13 3.72 -21.28
N ARG A 105 -0.68 2.75 -20.54
CA ARG A 105 -1.75 1.87 -21.04
C ARG A 105 -3.09 2.60 -21.08
N SER A 106 -3.74 2.55 -22.25
CA SER A 106 -4.95 3.34 -22.54
C SER A 106 -6.21 2.92 -21.78
N PHE A 107 -6.22 1.78 -21.09
CA PHE A 107 -7.39 1.34 -20.33
C PHE A 107 -7.45 1.94 -18.92
N PHE A 108 -6.40 2.62 -18.46
CA PHE A 108 -6.45 3.35 -17.20
C PHE A 108 -7.13 4.70 -17.41
N HIS A 109 -8.31 4.83 -16.82
CA HIS A 109 -9.11 6.06 -16.85
C HIS A 109 -9.60 6.39 -15.45
N PHE A 110 -9.66 7.68 -15.14
CA PHE A 110 -10.14 8.12 -13.84
C PHE A 110 -11.60 7.73 -13.64
N SER A 111 -11.88 7.00 -12.56
CA SER A 111 -13.21 6.64 -12.13
C SER A 111 -13.40 6.96 -10.65
N TRP A 112 -14.48 7.66 -10.33
CA TRP A 112 -14.83 7.97 -8.94
C TRP A 112 -15.09 6.71 -8.10
N GLY A 113 -15.65 5.65 -8.71
CA GLY A 113 -15.91 4.39 -8.03
C GLY A 113 -14.61 3.68 -7.64
N GLU A 114 -13.68 3.58 -8.59
CA GLU A 114 -12.34 3.03 -8.36
C GLU A 114 -11.54 3.86 -7.37
N TYR A 115 -11.62 5.19 -7.46
CA TYR A 115 -10.99 6.07 -6.48
C TYR A 115 -11.52 5.82 -5.06
N GLY A 116 -12.83 5.64 -4.90
CA GLY A 116 -13.44 5.28 -3.63
C GLY A 116 -12.94 3.95 -3.08
N LEU A 117 -12.90 2.91 -3.93
CA LEU A 117 -12.40 1.57 -3.58
C LEU A 117 -10.91 1.60 -3.22
N TRP A 118 -10.11 2.33 -3.99
CA TRP A 118 -8.70 2.61 -3.72
C TRP A 118 -8.53 3.20 -2.32
N MET A 119 -9.30 4.24 -1.98
CA MET A 119 -9.21 4.88 -0.66
C MET A 119 -9.66 3.94 0.47
N ILE A 120 -10.68 3.11 0.26
CA ILE A 120 -11.12 2.13 1.25
C ILE A 120 -10.02 1.10 1.52
N ALA A 121 -9.41 0.53 0.48
CA ALA A 121 -8.34 -0.46 0.62
C ALA A 121 -7.13 0.12 1.38
N HIS A 122 -6.73 1.34 1.04
CA HIS A 122 -5.61 2.03 1.69
C HIS A 122 -5.92 2.47 3.12
N LEU A 123 -7.18 2.78 3.43
CA LEU A 123 -7.63 3.02 4.81
C LEU A 123 -7.52 1.75 5.65
N ILE A 124 -7.93 0.60 5.12
CA ILE A 124 -7.78 -0.70 5.80
C ILE A 124 -6.31 -0.99 6.07
N PHE A 125 -5.45 -0.84 5.06
CA PHE A 125 -3.99 -0.97 5.19
C PHE A 125 -3.44 -0.07 6.33
N THR A 126 -3.85 1.20 6.33
CA THR A 126 -3.44 2.18 7.33
C THR A 126 -3.88 1.79 8.75
N VAL A 127 -5.12 1.35 8.93
CA VAL A 127 -5.64 0.89 10.23
C VAL A 127 -4.89 -0.33 10.73
N LEU A 128 -4.61 -1.30 9.85
CA LEU A 128 -3.85 -2.49 10.22
C LEU A 128 -2.43 -2.14 10.68
N MET A 129 -1.75 -1.23 9.98
CA MET A 129 -0.45 -0.71 10.44
C MET A 129 -0.57 -0.04 11.81
N ALA A 130 -1.58 0.81 11.99
CA ALA A 130 -1.81 1.55 13.23
C ALA A 130 -2.06 0.64 14.43
N CYS A 131 -2.68 -0.53 14.22
CA CYS A 131 -2.86 -1.57 15.22
C CYS A 131 -1.60 -2.41 15.43
N ALA A 132 -0.94 -2.85 14.35
CA ALA A 132 0.16 -3.80 14.41
C ALA A 132 1.42 -3.23 15.06
N ILE A 133 1.80 -2.00 14.71
CA ILE A 133 3.03 -1.34 15.21
C ILE A 133 3.05 -1.22 16.75
N PRO A 134 2.02 -0.67 17.42
CA PRO A 134 2.05 -0.53 18.88
C PRO A 134 1.88 -1.85 19.64
N TYR A 135 1.28 -2.88 19.04
CA TYR A 135 0.92 -4.13 19.73
C TYR A 135 2.13 -4.83 20.39
N PHE A 136 3.22 -5.04 19.64
CA PHE A 136 4.46 -5.61 20.20
C PHE A 136 5.48 -4.57 20.64
N SER A 137 5.28 -3.30 20.28
CA SER A 137 6.19 -2.25 20.70
C SER A 137 5.93 -1.73 22.13
N LYS A 138 4.76 -2.06 22.72
CA LYS A 138 4.43 -1.79 24.14
C LYS A 138 4.87 -2.88 25.11
N LYS A 139 5.16 -4.10 24.63
CA LYS A 139 5.60 -5.21 25.49
C LYS A 139 7.10 -5.07 25.76
N SER A 140 7.45 -4.38 26.85
CA SER A 140 8.75 -4.57 27.51
C SER A 140 8.66 -5.92 28.23
N PHE A 141 9.27 -6.95 27.67
CA PHE A 141 9.71 -8.10 28.46
C PHE A 141 11.08 -7.78 29.03
#